data_AF-A0AAV5SYB0-F1
#
_entry.id   AF-A0AAV5SYB0-F1
#
_cell.length_a   1.000
_cell.length_b   1.000
_cell.length_c   1.000
_cell.angle_alpha   90.00
_cell.angle_beta   90.00
_cell.angle_gamma   90.00
#
_symmetry.space_group_name_H-M   'P 1'
#
loop_
_entity.id
_entity.type
_entity.pdbx_description
1 polymer ?
#
loop_
_entity_poly.entity_id
_entity_poly.type
_entity_poly.pdbx_seq_one_letter_code
_entity_poly.pdbx_strand_id
1 'polypeptide(L)'
;MFSETDAELETFLDTVPSIINKDEVSAVYRQNTTKLLRVKGHFTRVAPSDYEFAMLLGLTFWNNELSTVCESLSTIVEKNRKVIMVELHSFYKHQGKINYAARVGELFCLLANMEEISTLNDTDMEHYKLMNLFTEFGQN
;
A
#
# COMPACT_ATOMS: atom_id res chain seq x y z
N MET A 1 -15.29 11.82 10.09
CA MET A 1 -14.22 11.29 9.22
C MET A 1 -14.79 10.47 8.06
N PHE A 2 -15.81 9.62 8.25
CA PHE A 2 -16.53 8.97 7.12
C PHE A 2 -17.45 9.91 6.33
N SER A 3 -17.89 11.01 6.95
CA SER A 3 -18.90 11.92 6.36
C SER A 3 -18.43 12.71 5.15
N GLU A 4 -17.14 13.03 5.06
CA GLU A 4 -16.58 13.74 3.90
C GLU A 4 -16.38 12.78 2.72
N THR A 5 -15.89 11.57 2.99
CA THR A 5 -15.70 10.51 1.97
C THR A 5 -17.02 10.00 1.40
N ASP A 6 -18.08 9.90 2.20
CA ASP A 6 -19.41 9.53 1.69
C ASP A 6 -19.99 10.64 0.79
N ALA A 7 -19.84 11.92 1.15
CA ALA A 7 -20.33 13.03 0.32
C ALA A 7 -19.59 13.13 -1.02
N GLU A 8 -18.27 12.91 -1.02
CA GLU A 8 -17.45 12.84 -2.23
C GLU A 8 -17.85 11.65 -3.11
N LEU A 9 -18.14 10.49 -2.50
CA LEU A 9 -18.60 9.30 -3.20
C LEU A 9 -19.95 9.55 -3.89
N GLU A 10 -20.94 10.09 -3.19
CA GLU A 10 -22.25 10.39 -3.78
C GLU A 10 -22.10 11.38 -4.96
N THR A 11 -21.26 12.40 -4.80
CA THR A 11 -20.95 13.37 -5.88
C THR A 11 -20.31 12.67 -7.09
N PHE A 12 -19.40 11.73 -6.86
CA PHE A 12 -18.80 10.93 -7.93
C PHE A 12 -19.85 10.05 -8.61
N LEU A 13 -20.69 9.35 -7.85
CA LEU A 13 -21.73 8.45 -8.37
C LEU A 13 -22.76 9.19 -9.23
N ASP A 14 -23.00 10.48 -9.00
CA ASP A 14 -23.85 11.31 -9.86
C ASP A 14 -23.29 11.48 -11.28
N THR A 15 -21.97 11.42 -11.44
CA THR A 15 -21.31 11.51 -12.76
C THR A 15 -21.28 10.17 -13.51
N VAL A 16 -21.58 9.06 -12.84
CA VAL A 16 -21.56 7.71 -13.40
C VAL A 16 -22.84 7.43 -14.21
N PRO A 17 -22.75 6.84 -15.42
CA PRO A 17 -23.89 6.44 -16.24
C PRO A 17 -24.95 5.63 -15.49
N SER A 18 -26.23 5.86 -15.79
CA SER A 18 -27.35 5.20 -15.11
C SER A 18 -27.46 3.69 -15.34
N ILE A 19 -26.70 3.14 -16.30
CA ILE A 19 -26.61 1.69 -16.56
C ILE A 19 -25.79 0.96 -15.49
N ILE A 20 -24.96 1.69 -14.74
CA ILE A 20 -24.12 1.13 -13.67
C ILE A 20 -24.91 1.08 -12.37
N ASN A 21 -24.79 -0.03 -11.66
CA ASN A 21 -25.45 -0.24 -10.38
C ASN A 21 -24.77 0.57 -9.26
N LYS A 22 -25.23 1.82 -9.06
CA LYS A 22 -24.64 2.76 -8.09
C LYS A 22 -24.67 2.24 -6.65
N ASP A 23 -25.70 1.48 -6.27
CA ASP A 23 -25.83 0.90 -4.93
C ASP A 23 -24.73 -0.13 -4.65
N GLU A 24 -24.46 -0.99 -5.64
CA GLU A 24 -23.39 -1.99 -5.56
C GLU A 24 -22.01 -1.35 -5.52
N VAL A 25 -21.78 -0.33 -6.35
CA VAL A 25 -20.53 0.45 -6.31
C VAL A 25 -20.32 1.10 -4.94
N SER A 26 -21.36 1.72 -4.38
CA SER A 26 -21.30 2.36 -3.06
C SER A 26 -20.97 1.36 -1.95
N ALA A 27 -21.61 0.18 -1.98
CA ALA A 27 -21.33 -0.89 -1.02
C ALA A 27 -19.88 -1.38 -1.09
N VAL A 28 -19.38 -1.67 -2.31
CA VAL A 28 -18.00 -2.13 -2.51
C VAL A 28 -16.99 -1.04 -2.16
N TYR A 29 -17.24 0.22 -2.53
CA TYR A 29 -16.40 1.34 -2.14
C TYR A 29 -16.26 1.45 -0.62
N ARG A 30 -17.36 1.45 0.13
CA ARG A 30 -17.31 1.54 1.61
C ARG A 30 -16.56 0.37 2.24
N GLN A 31 -16.74 -0.84 1.71
CA GLN A 31 -15.97 -2.01 2.13
C GLN A 31 -14.46 -1.79 1.91
N ASN A 32 -14.08 -1.26 0.75
CA ASN A 32 -12.68 -1.04 0.39
C ASN A 32 -12.05 0.13 1.17
N THR A 33 -12.79 1.22 1.40
CA THR A 33 -12.35 2.34 2.26
C THR A 33 -12.01 1.86 3.67
N THR A 34 -12.76 0.88 4.21
CA THR A 34 -12.46 0.31 5.53
C THR A 34 -11.09 -0.37 5.55
N LYS A 35 -10.63 -0.97 4.44
CA LYS A 35 -9.29 -1.57 4.31
C LYS A 35 -8.21 -0.47 4.34
N LEU A 36 -8.41 0.63 3.63
CA LEU A 36 -7.48 1.79 3.65
C LEU A 36 -7.36 2.41 5.04
N LEU A 37 -8.43 2.44 5.83
CA LEU A 37 -8.37 2.91 7.21
C LEU A 37 -7.50 2.00 8.10
N ARG A 38 -7.44 0.69 7.81
CA ARG A 38 -6.52 -0.23 8.51
C ARG A 38 -5.07 0.11 8.21
N VAL A 39 -4.73 0.47 6.97
CA VAL A 39 -3.39 0.98 6.60
C VAL A 39 -2.99 2.15 7.50
N LYS A 40 -3.87 3.16 7.57
CA LYS A 40 -3.63 4.34 8.40
C LYS A 40 -3.44 3.95 9.87
N GLY A 41 -4.22 3.00 10.37
CA GLY A 41 -4.06 2.43 11.71
C GLY A 41 -2.69 1.78 11.94
N HIS A 42 -2.19 0.99 10.98
CA HIS A 42 -0.86 0.38 11.06
C HIS A 42 0.26 1.42 11.09
N PHE A 43 0.22 2.43 10.21
CA PHE A 43 1.19 3.54 10.21
C PHE A 43 1.14 4.35 11.50
N THR A 44 -0.06 4.63 12.02
CA THR A 44 -0.22 5.40 13.26
C THR A 44 0.33 4.64 14.46
N ARG A 45 0.12 3.32 14.51
CA ARG A 45 0.60 2.45 15.58
C ARG A 45 2.13 2.32 15.56
N VAL A 46 2.72 2.09 14.39
CA VAL A 46 4.16 1.89 14.25
C VAL A 46 4.90 3.22 14.30
N ALA A 47 4.30 4.30 13.82
CA ALA A 47 4.84 5.66 13.79
C ALA A 47 6.31 5.68 13.33
N PRO A 48 6.62 5.25 12.08
CA PRO A 48 7.97 5.32 11.56
C PRO A 48 8.43 6.80 11.51
N SER A 49 9.68 7.05 11.89
CA SER A 49 10.35 8.32 11.61
C SER A 49 10.52 8.52 10.11
N ASP A 50 10.77 9.75 9.66
CA ASP A 50 10.99 10.07 8.24
C ASP A 50 12.08 9.19 7.61
N TYR A 51 13.13 8.90 8.36
CA TYR A 51 14.22 8.03 7.91
C TYR A 51 13.78 6.56 7.81
N GLU A 52 13.08 6.03 8.82
CA GLU A 52 12.52 4.68 8.78
C GLU A 52 11.50 4.53 7.64
N PHE A 53 10.68 5.55 7.40
CA PHE A 53 9.72 5.60 6.29
C PHE A 53 10.42 5.58 4.93
N ALA A 54 11.49 6.36 4.75
CA ALA A 54 12.28 6.33 3.52
C ALA A 54 12.93 4.95 3.28
N MET A 55 13.42 4.30 4.35
CA MET A 55 13.96 2.94 4.24
C MET A 55 12.86 1.92 3.88
N LEU A 56 11.67 2.03 4.47
CA LEU A 56 10.52 1.21 4.10
C LEU A 56 10.15 1.37 2.63
N LEU A 57 10.09 2.61 2.12
CA LEU A 57 9.84 2.89 0.70
C LEU A 57 10.88 2.21 -0.21
N GLY A 58 12.15 2.27 0.17
CA GLY A 58 13.23 1.57 -0.54
C GLY A 58 13.05 0.04 -0.53
N LEU A 59 12.63 -0.53 0.60
CA LEU A 59 12.36 -1.97 0.71
C LEU A 59 11.13 -2.40 -0.10
N THR A 60 10.10 -1.57 -0.19
CA THR A 60 8.92 -1.79 -1.04
C THR A 60 9.30 -1.75 -2.52
N PHE A 61 10.17 -0.83 -2.93
CA PHE A 61 10.61 -0.73 -4.33
C PHE A 61 11.47 -1.93 -4.73
N TRP A 62 12.37 -2.37 -3.86
CA TRP A 62 13.18 -3.58 -4.05
C TRP A 62 12.53 -4.79 -3.36
N ASN A 63 11.27 -5.08 -3.70
CA ASN A 63 10.55 -6.22 -3.14
C ASN A 63 11.02 -7.55 -3.76
N ASN A 64 10.64 -8.66 -3.12
CA ASN A 64 11.04 -10.00 -3.56
C ASN A 64 10.31 -10.44 -4.83
N GLU A 65 9.14 -9.88 -5.15
CA GLU A 65 8.40 -10.19 -6.38
C GLU A 65 9.17 -9.73 -7.63
N LEU A 66 9.92 -8.63 -7.53
CA LEU A 66 10.80 -8.19 -8.61
C LEU A 66 11.87 -9.23 -8.95
N SER A 67 12.39 -9.94 -7.94
CA SER A 67 13.41 -10.97 -8.10
C SER A 67 12.86 -12.29 -8.66
N THR A 68 11.57 -12.59 -8.43
CA THR A 68 10.94 -13.79 -8.99
C THR A 68 10.56 -13.60 -10.46
N VAL A 69 10.26 -12.37 -10.89
CA VAL A 69 9.91 -12.05 -12.28
C VAL A 69 11.15 -11.94 -13.18
N CYS A 70 12.29 -11.51 -12.63
CA CYS A 70 13.50 -11.28 -13.41
C CYS A 70 14.76 -11.70 -12.65
N GLU A 71 15.25 -12.91 -12.92
CA GLU A 71 16.44 -13.48 -12.26
C GLU A 71 17.69 -12.58 -12.41
N SER A 72 17.84 -11.89 -13.56
CA SER A 72 18.93 -10.93 -13.78
C SER A 72 18.88 -9.71 -12.85
N LEU A 73 17.71 -9.40 -12.28
CA LEU A 73 17.55 -8.32 -11.29
C LEU A 73 17.71 -8.82 -9.85
N SER A 74 17.68 -10.14 -9.61
CA SER A 74 17.76 -10.71 -8.26
C SER A 74 18.99 -10.24 -7.50
N THR A 75 20.17 -10.28 -8.13
CA THR A 75 21.42 -9.79 -7.53
C THR A 75 21.37 -8.30 -7.20
N ILE A 76 20.67 -7.49 -8.01
CA ILE A 76 20.53 -6.05 -7.79
C ILE A 76 19.59 -5.78 -6.61
N VAL A 77 18.45 -6.49 -6.57
CA VAL A 77 17.47 -6.44 -5.47
C VAL A 77 18.15 -6.78 -4.14
N GLU A 78 18.83 -7.94 -4.07
CA GLU A 78 19.54 -8.38 -2.86
C GLU A 78 20.58 -7.36 -2.40
N LYS A 79 21.38 -6.84 -3.35
CA LYS A 79 22.39 -5.82 -3.06
C LYS A 79 21.77 -4.57 -2.46
N ASN A 80 20.71 -4.04 -3.06
CA ASN A 80 20.07 -2.81 -2.58
C ASN A 80 19.38 -2.99 -1.23
N ARG A 81 18.69 -4.12 -1.02
CA ARG A 81 18.10 -4.46 0.29
C ARG A 81 19.16 -4.58 1.38
N LYS A 82 20.31 -5.19 1.06
CA LYS A 82 21.45 -5.28 1.99
C LYS A 82 21.99 -3.90 2.37
N VAL A 83 22.12 -2.99 1.40
CA VAL A 83 22.55 -1.61 1.66
C VAL A 83 21.56 -0.90 2.59
N ILE A 84 20.26 -0.99 2.31
CA ILE A 84 19.22 -0.41 3.17
C ILE A 84 19.31 -0.93 4.60
N MET A 85 19.53 -2.23 4.78
CA MET A 85 19.67 -2.83 6.12
C MET A 85 20.94 -2.36 6.86
N VAL A 86 22.05 -2.17 6.15
CA VAL A 86 23.29 -1.62 6.73
C VAL A 86 23.10 -0.16 7.13
N GLU A 87 22.44 0.65 6.30
CA GLU A 87 22.11 2.04 6.61
C GLU A 87 21.18 2.15 7.83
N LEU A 88 20.15 1.30 7.90
CA LEU A 88 19.25 1.27 9.04
C LEU A 88 19.97 0.86 10.34
N HIS A 89 20.90 -0.11 10.28
CA HIS A 89 21.77 -0.45 11.41
C HIS A 89 22.63 0.74 11.84
N SER A 90 23.29 1.41 10.88
CA SER A 90 24.11 2.59 11.13
C SER A 90 23.28 3.70 11.78
N PHE A 91 22.09 3.98 11.27
CA PHE A 91 21.17 4.97 11.84
C PHE A 91 20.86 4.71 13.32
N TYR A 92 20.49 3.48 13.68
CA TYR A 92 20.22 3.13 15.08
C TYR A 92 21.46 3.20 15.97
N LYS A 93 22.62 2.78 15.44
CA LYS A 93 23.89 2.88 16.15
C LYS A 93 24.24 4.34 16.46
N HIS A 94 24.05 5.26 15.51
CA HIS A 94 24.28 6.69 15.73
C HIS A 94 23.29 7.30 16.74
N GLN A 95 22.07 6.78 16.82
CA GLN A 95 21.11 7.16 17.87
C GLN A 95 21.39 6.53 19.25
N GLY A 96 22.44 5.71 19.39
CA GLY A 96 22.74 5.00 20.64
C GLY A 96 21.77 3.88 20.97
N LYS A 97 20.93 3.43 20.03
CA LYS A 97 20.01 2.30 20.23
C LYS A 97 20.74 0.97 20.05
N ILE A 98 21.03 0.29 21.16
CA ILE A 98 21.75 -1.00 21.16
C ILE A 98 20.82 -2.16 20.81
N ASN A 99 19.54 -2.10 21.22
CA ASN A 99 18.55 -3.15 20.97
C ASN A 99 17.46 -2.65 20.01
N TYR A 100 17.83 -2.47 18.73
CA TYR A 100 16.92 -2.00 17.68
C TYR A 100 16.23 -3.14 16.91
N ALA A 101 16.53 -4.40 17.22
CA ALA A 101 15.98 -5.56 16.52
C ALA A 101 14.44 -5.63 16.60
N ALA A 102 13.88 -5.35 17.78
CA ALA A 102 12.42 -5.28 17.96
C ALA A 102 11.80 -4.22 17.05
N ARG A 103 12.41 -3.02 16.99
CA ARG A 103 11.94 -1.93 16.14
C ARG A 103 12.00 -2.29 14.66
N VAL A 104 13.08 -2.94 14.23
CA VAL A 104 13.20 -3.46 12.85
C VAL A 104 12.09 -4.49 12.57
N GLY A 105 11.80 -5.38 13.52
CA GLY A 105 10.68 -6.31 13.41
C GLY A 105 9.33 -5.61 13.20
N GLU A 106 9.03 -4.55 13.96
CA GLU A 106 7.82 -3.73 13.78
C GLU A 106 7.74 -3.11 12.38
N LEU A 107 8.87 -2.60 11.87
CA LEU A 107 8.95 -2.04 10.51
C LEU A 107 8.70 -3.11 9.45
N PHE A 108 9.24 -4.32 9.60
CA PHE A 108 8.97 -5.42 8.68
C PHE A 108 7.52 -5.91 8.75
N CYS A 109 6.92 -5.96 9.95
CA CYS A 109 5.50 -6.23 10.08
C CYS A 109 4.65 -5.15 9.39
N LEU A 110 5.02 -3.87 9.51
CA LEU A 110 4.37 -2.80 8.78
C LEU A 110 4.46 -3.03 7.26
N LEU A 111 5.66 -3.32 6.76
CA LEU A 111 5.90 -3.61 5.34
C LEU A 111 5.01 -4.75 4.83
N ALA A 112 4.97 -5.88 5.54
CA ALA A 112 4.14 -7.03 5.16
C ALA A 112 2.64 -6.69 5.14
N ASN A 113 2.15 -5.92 6.13
CA ASN A 113 0.76 -5.45 6.13
C ASN A 113 0.47 -4.53 4.93
N MET A 114 1.45 -3.74 4.48
CA MET A 114 1.28 -2.87 3.30
C MET A 114 1.24 -3.68 2.01
N GLU A 115 2.08 -4.70 1.89
CA GLU A 115 2.09 -5.62 0.74
C GLU A 115 0.74 -6.34 0.63
N GLU A 116 0.21 -6.89 1.73
CA GLU A 116 -1.10 -7.54 1.75
C GLU A 116 -2.21 -6.60 1.27
N ILE A 117 -2.23 -5.36 1.76
CA ILE A 117 -3.27 -4.39 1.40
C ILE A 117 -3.10 -3.92 -0.05
N SER A 118 -1.88 -3.85 -0.57
CA SER A 118 -1.63 -3.56 -1.99
C SER A 118 -2.24 -4.64 -2.88
N THR A 119 -2.02 -5.92 -2.56
CA THR A 119 -2.61 -7.04 -3.32
C THR A 119 -4.14 -7.03 -3.28
N LEU A 120 -4.73 -6.71 -2.12
CA LEU A 120 -6.18 -6.54 -2.01
C LEU A 120 -6.68 -5.36 -2.84
N ASN A 121 -5.93 -4.26 -2.89
CA ASN A 121 -6.27 -3.09 -3.69
C ASN A 121 -6.24 -3.39 -5.19
N ASP A 122 -5.31 -4.21 -5.66
CA ASP A 122 -5.29 -4.66 -7.06
C ASP A 122 -6.56 -5.44 -7.41
N THR A 123 -7.00 -6.32 -6.50
CA THR A 123 -8.27 -7.06 -6.66
C THR A 123 -9.48 -6.12 -6.67
N ASP A 124 -9.47 -5.11 -5.80
CA ASP A 124 -10.54 -4.10 -5.72
C ASP A 124 -10.62 -3.27 -7.02
N MET A 125 -9.48 -2.93 -7.62
CA MET A 125 -9.41 -2.23 -8.91
C MET A 125 -9.97 -3.07 -10.06
N GLU A 126 -9.67 -4.37 -10.11
CA GLU A 126 -10.27 -5.27 -11.10
C GLU A 126 -11.78 -5.39 -10.92
N HIS A 127 -12.26 -5.40 -9.67
CA HIS A 127 -13.70 -5.41 -9.40
C HIS A 127 -14.40 -4.15 -9.94
N TYR A 128 -13.80 -2.96 -9.76
CA TYR A 128 -14.34 -1.72 -10.32
C TYR A 128 -14.33 -1.72 -11.86
N LYS A 129 -13.33 -2.34 -12.50
CA LYS A 129 -13.33 -2.52 -13.97
C LYS A 129 -14.48 -3.38 -14.44
N LEU A 130 -14.79 -4.48 -13.74
CA LEU A 130 -15.93 -5.34 -14.06
C LEU A 130 -17.28 -4.61 -13.92
N MET A 131 -17.36 -3.63 -13.01
CA MET A 131 -18.53 -2.75 -12.87
C MET A 131 -18.63 -1.67 -13.96
N ASN A 132 -17.68 -1.63 -14.90
CA ASN A 132 -17.56 -0.59 -15.94
C ASN A 132 -17.45 0.84 -15.39
N LEU A 133 -16.91 1.00 -14.17
CA LEU A 133 -16.72 2.33 -13.56
C LEU A 133 -15.66 3.17 -14.28
N PHE A 134 -14.65 2.50 -14.85
CA PHE A 134 -13.61 3.13 -15.63
C PHE A 134 -13.90 2.82 -17.10
N THR A 135 -14.28 3.84 -17.86
CA THR A 135 -14.52 3.75 -19.30
C THR A 135 -13.20 3.61 -20.05
N GLU A 136 -12.52 2.47 -19.91
CA GLU A 136 -11.45 2.07 -20.83
C GLU A 136 -11.99 1.33 -22.06
N PHE A 137 -13.29 1.08 -22.12
CA PHE A 137 -14.00 0.57 -23.29
C PHE A 137 -14.88 1.66 -23.91
N GLY A 138 -14.23 2.76 -24.30
CA GLY A 138 -14.83 3.75 -25.19
C GLY A 138 -15.05 3.15 -26.58
N GLN A 139 -16.30 2.86 -26.91
CA GLN A 139 -16.94 2.97 -28.22
C GLN A 139 -16.10 2.52 -29.44
N ASN A 140 -16.35 1.30 -29.91
CA ASN A 140 -16.36 0.99 -31.35
C ASN A 140 -17.80 0.86 -31.81
#